data_AF-A0A3S3UXX1-F1
#
_entry.id   AF-A0A3S3UXX1-F1
#
_cell.length_a   1.000
_cell.length_b   1.000
_cell.length_c   1.000
_cell.angle_alpha   90.00
_cell.angle_beta   90.00
_cell.angle_gamma   90.00
#
_symmetry.space_group_name_H-M   'P 1'
#
loop_
_entity.id
_entity.type
_entity.pdbx_description
1 polymer ?
#
loop_
_entity_poly.entity_id
_entity_poly.type
_entity_poly.pdbx_seq_one_letter_code
_entity_poly.pdbx_strand_id
1 'polypeptide(L)' 'MGLGAPEIILILVAILLLFGGKKIPEMMKGLGKGMKEFKDAQSAAAAEPIPAPVTVASQKENNV' A
#
# COMPACT_ATOMS: atom_id res chain seq x y z
N MET A 1 -28.81 10.58 -21.95
CA MET A 1 -28.26 9.26 -22.28
C MET A 1 -26.98 9.10 -21.47
N GLY A 2 -27.08 8.51 -20.27
CA GLY A 2 -25.93 8.27 -19.41
C GLY A 2 -25.37 6.87 -19.69
N LEU A 3 -24.09 6.66 -19.39
CA LEU A 3 -23.50 5.33 -19.38
C LEU A 3 -24.25 4.46 -18.37
N GLY A 4 -25.13 3.61 -18.88
CA GLY A 4 -25.87 2.68 -18.05
C GLY A 4 -24.99 1.53 -17.61
N ALA A 5 -25.53 0.72 -16.70
CA ALA A 5 -24.96 -0.58 -16.38
C ALA A 5 -24.60 -1.44 -17.62
N PRO A 6 -25.40 -1.48 -18.71
CA PRO A 6 -25.04 -2.28 -19.89
C PRO A 6 -23.80 -1.77 -20.63
N GLU A 7 -23.63 -0.47 -20.85
CA GLU A 7 -22.42 0.06 -21.51
C GLU A 7 -21.15 -0.22 -20.70
N ILE A 8 -21.22 -0.08 -19.37
CA ILE A 8 -20.08 -0.35 -18.48
C ILE A 8 -19.69 -1.84 -18.52
N ILE A 9 -20.67 -2.74 -18.52
CA ILE A 9 -20.44 -4.19 -18.65
C ILE A 9 -19.77 -4.53 -19.98
N LEU A 10 -20.21 -3.91 -21.08
CA LEU A 10 -19.66 -4.17 -22.40
C LEU A 10 -18.18 -3.74 -22.49
N ILE A 11 -17.84 -2.59 -21.89
CA ILE A 11 -16.45 -2.11 -21.78
C ILE A 11 -15.60 -3.05 -20.90
N LEU A 12 -16.13 -3.48 -19.76
CA LEU A 12 -15.43 -4.42 -18.88
C LEU A 12 -15.14 -5.75 -19.60
N VAL A 13 -16.12 -6.27 -20.35
CA VAL A 13 -15.93 -7.50 -21.15
C VAL A 13 -14.86 -7.28 -22.23
N ALA A 14 -14.87 -6.15 -22.93
CA ALA A 14 -13.85 -5.84 -23.93
C ALA A 14 -12.43 -5.80 -23.32
N ILE A 15 -12.27 -5.16 -22.15
CA ILE A 15 -11.00 -5.13 -21.41
C ILE A 15 -10.62 -6.54 -20.94
N LEU A 16 -11.58 -7.34 -20.45
CA LEU A 16 -11.33 -8.72 -20.06
C LEU A 16 -10.90 -9.61 -21.23
N LEU A 17 -11.37 -9.35 -22.45
CA LEU A 17 -10.92 -10.08 -23.65
C LEU A 17 -9.51 -9.68 -24.06
N LEU A 18 -9.16 -8.39 -23.97
CA LEU A 18 -7.84 -7.87 -24.31
C LEU A 18 -6.76 -8.32 -23.32
N PHE A 19 -7.04 -8.22 -22.03
CA PHE A 19 -6.08 -8.52 -20.96
C PHE A 19 -6.23 -9.95 -20.41
N GLY A 20 -7.37 -10.59 -20.61
CA GLY A 20 -7.71 -11.88 -20.00
C GLY A 20 -8.21 -11.73 -18.56
N GLY A 21 -9.13 -12.61 -18.15
CA GLY A 21 -9.72 -12.59 -16.80
C GLY A 21 -8.73 -12.84 -15.65
N LYS A 22 -7.50 -13.30 -15.94
CA LYS A 22 -6.46 -13.56 -14.92
C LYS A 22 -5.50 -12.39 -14.70
N LYS A 23 -5.24 -11.55 -15.71
CA LYS A 23 -4.23 -10.47 -15.60
C LYS A 23 -4.70 -9.30 -14.73
N ILE A 24 -5.98 -8.94 -14.80
CA ILE A 24 -6.57 -7.89 -13.95
C ILE A 24 -6.45 -8.24 -12.45
N PRO A 25 -6.90 -9.41 -11.95
CA PRO A 25 -6.76 -9.75 -10.54
C PRO A 25 -5.31 -9.99 -10.11
N GLU A 26 -4.44 -10.45 -11.02
CA GLU A 26 -3.01 -10.60 -10.74
C GLU A 26 -2.31 -9.26 -10.54
N MET A 27 -2.55 -8.28 -11.42
CA MET A 27 -2.07 -6.90 -11.26
C MET A 27 -2.67 -6.22 -10.01
N MET A 28 -3.97 -6.40 -9.75
CA MET A 28 -4.63 -5.84 -8.57
C MET A 28 -4.06 -6.41 -7.27
N LYS A 29 -3.71 -7.70 -7.22
CA LYS A 29 -3.06 -8.32 -6.05
C LYS A 29 -1.67 -7.73 -5.78
N GLY A 30 -0.88 -7.48 -6.82
CA GLY A 30 0.43 -6.84 -6.70
C GLY A 30 0.31 -5.39 -6.22
N LEU A 31 -0.55 -4.60 -6.85
CA LEU A 31 -0.82 -3.21 -6.47
C LEU A 31 -1.41 -3.10 -5.06
N GLY A 32 -2.31 -4.01 -4.68
CA GLY A 32 -2.93 -4.03 -3.36
C GLY A 32 -1.94 -4.31 -2.23
N LYS A 33 -0.97 -5.22 -2.45
CA LYS A 33 0.12 -5.44 -1.49
C LYS A 33 1.00 -4.21 -1.33
N GLY A 34 1.44 -3.61 -2.45
CA GLY A 34 2.27 -2.39 -2.40
C GLY A 34 1.54 -1.20 -1.76
N MET A 35 0.25 -1.01 -2.05
CA MET A 35 -0.57 0.04 -1.42
C MET A 35 -0.77 -0.22 0.08
N LYS A 36 -0.93 -1.49 0.49
CA LYS A 36 -1.03 -1.88 1.90
C LYS A 36 0.29 -1.61 2.63
N GLU A 37 1.42 -2.03 2.08
CA GLU A 37 2.75 -1.77 2.64
C GLU A 37 3.05 -0.27 2.72
N PHE A 38 2.66 0.49 1.69
CA PHE A 38 2.78 1.95 1.68
C PHE A 38 1.90 2.63 2.74
N LYS A 39 0.68 2.13 2.94
CA LYS A 39 -0.23 2.61 3.97
C LYS A 39 0.27 2.26 5.37
N ASP A 40 0.77 1.03 5.57
CA ASP A 40 1.32 0.55 6.83
C ASP A 40 2.57 1.36 7.21
N ALA A 41 3.46 1.68 6.26
CA ALA A 41 4.62 2.54 6.50
C ALA A 41 4.24 3.99 6.82
N GLN A 42 3.25 4.56 6.12
CA GLN A 42 2.72 5.89 6.43
C GLN A 42 2.03 5.92 7.80
N SER A 43 1.29 4.88 8.15
CA SER A 43 0.62 4.77 9.45
C SER A 43 1.60 4.50 10.59
N ALA A 44 2.67 3.73 10.35
CA ALA A 44 3.77 3.55 11.31
C ALA A 44 4.51 4.87 11.56
N ALA A 45 4.74 5.68 10.50
CA ALA A 45 5.28 7.03 10.63
C ALA A 45 4.36 8.01 11.38
N ALA A 46 3.06 7.71 11.50
CA ALA A 46 2.08 8.51 12.23
C ALA A 46 1.71 7.95 13.61
N ALA A 47 2.05 6.70 13.91
CA ALA A 47 1.59 5.98 15.11
C ALA A 47 2.70 5.50 16.03
N GLU A 48 3.94 5.99 15.87
CA GLU A 48 4.86 6.00 17.01
C GLU A 48 4.58 7.24 17.88
N PRO A 49 4.09 7.08 19.13
CA PRO A 49 4.70 7.86 20.19
C PRO A 49 6.19 7.54 20.11
N ILE A 50 6.97 8.49 19.59
CA ILE A 50 8.44 8.54 19.69
C ILE A 50 8.88 7.70 20.89
N PRO A 51 9.48 6.49 20.71
CA PRO A 51 10.26 5.93 21.80
C PRO A 51 11.25 7.03 22.14
N ALA A 52 11.22 7.48 23.39
CA ALA A 52 12.10 8.52 23.90
C ALA A 52 13.51 8.27 23.31
N PRO A 53 14.16 9.31 22.77
CA PRO A 53 15.38 9.16 22.00
C PRO A 53 16.31 8.24 22.79
N VAL A 54 16.75 7.16 22.16
CA VAL A 54 17.81 6.34 22.74
C VAL A 54 18.95 7.30 22.98
N THR A 55 19.19 7.60 24.26
CA THR A 55 20.29 8.41 24.76
C THR A 55 21.59 7.80 24.22
N VAL A 56 21.99 8.29 23.06
CA VAL A 56 23.36 8.32 22.59
C VAL A 56 24.03 9.51 23.29
N ALA A 57 24.19 9.41 24.60
CA ALA A 57 25.06 10.32 25.35
C ALA A 57 25.60 9.62 26.61
N SER A 58 26.92 9.40 26.59
CA SER A 58 27.79 9.34 27.77
C SER A 58 27.69 8.12 28.69
N GLN A 59 28.22 6.99 28.25
CA GLN A 59 28.88 6.00 29.13
C GLN A 59 30.39 6.04 28.85
N LYS A 60 31.02 7.13 29.28
CA LYS A 60 32.47 7.23 29.47
C LYS A 60 32.68 7.81 30.85
N GLU A 61 33.56 7.17 31.61
CA GLU A 61 34.18 7.68 32.84
C GLU A 61 33.30 7.62 34.10
N ASN A 62 33.42 6.53 34.87
CA ASN A 62 34.06 6.71 36.17
C ASN A 62 34.65 5.39 36.71
N ASN A 63 35.97 5.41 36.89
CA ASN A 63 36.78 4.45 37.61
C ASN A 63 37.60 5.27 38.60
N VAL A 64 37.19 5.30 39.88
CA VAL A 64 38.01 5.32 41.11
C VAL A 64 37.10 5.38 42.34
#